data_AF-A0A316N877-F1
#
_entry.id   AF-A0A316N877-F1
#
_cell.length_a   1.000
_cell.length_b   1.000
_cell.length_c   1.000
_cell.angle_alpha   90.00
_cell.angle_beta   90.00
_cell.angle_gamma   90.00
#
_symmetry.space_group_name_H-M   'P 1'
#
loop_
_entity.id
_entity.type
_entity.pdbx_description
1 polymer ?
#
loop_
_entity_poly.entity_id
_entity_poly.type
_entity_poly.pdbx_seq_one_letter_code
_entity_poly.pdbx_strand_id
1 'polypeptide(L)' 'MATMGIYQNRNRHLPQRSGRIWYEADINYYSGRRNGHRLLWSNDGLLFVTYDHYETFSEII' A
#
# COMPACT_ATOMS: atom_id res chain seq x y z
N MET A 1 -10.26 -11.06 1.83
CA MET A 1 -9.04 -10.22 1.88
C MET A 1 -7.85 -11.09 1.55
N ALA A 2 -7.12 -10.76 0.49
CA ALA A 2 -5.85 -11.43 0.17
C ALA A 2 -4.78 -10.34 0.08
N THR A 3 -4.16 -9.99 1.20
CA THR A 3 -2.70 -9.86 1.38
C THR A 3 -2.37 -9.25 2.75
N MET A 4 -1.36 -9.81 3.40
CA MET A 4 -0.57 -9.21 4.49
C MET A 4 0.90 -9.20 4.04
N GLY A 5 1.16 -8.53 2.92
CA GLY A 5 2.48 -8.52 2.30
C GLY A 5 3.35 -7.38 2.82
N ILE A 6 4.68 -7.55 2.73
CA ILE A 6 5.62 -6.43 2.81
C ILE A 6 5.64 -5.74 1.45
N TYR A 7 5.28 -4.47 1.42
CA TYR A 7 5.46 -3.62 0.25
C TYR A 7 6.91 -3.08 0.25
N GLN A 8 7.68 -3.41 -0.77
CA GLN A 8 9.11 -3.10 -0.76
C GLN A 8 9.44 -1.65 -1.13
N ASN A 9 8.48 -0.90 -1.66
CA ASN A 9 8.66 0.51 -2.06
C ASN A 9 9.94 0.74 -2.90
N ARG A 10 10.20 -0.14 -3.88
CA ARG A 10 11.44 -0.14 -4.68
C ARG A 10 11.60 1.11 -5.55
N ASN A 11 10.48 1.65 -6.02
CA ASN A 11 10.38 2.89 -6.79
C ASN A 11 10.46 4.15 -5.91
N ARG A 12 10.46 4.00 -4.58
CA ARG A 12 10.55 5.10 -3.61
C ARG A 12 9.40 6.12 -3.72
N HIS A 13 8.22 5.68 -4.18
CA HIS A 13 7.04 6.56 -4.24
C HIS A 13 6.55 6.94 -2.85
N LEU A 14 6.71 6.07 -1.85
CA LEU A 14 6.36 6.36 -0.46
C LEU A 14 7.58 6.83 0.36
N PRO A 15 7.38 7.65 1.40
CA PRO A 15 8.47 8.13 2.24
C PRO A 15 9.32 7.00 2.86
N GLN A 16 10.65 7.07 2.68
CA GLN A 16 11.59 6.09 3.23
C GLN A 16 12.29 6.64 4.48
N ARG A 17 12.47 5.76 5.47
CA ARG A 17 13.23 6.02 6.70
C ARG A 17 13.90 4.73 7.16
N SER A 18 15.08 4.81 7.76
CA SER A 18 15.73 3.63 8.35
C SER A 18 14.80 2.96 9.37
N GLY A 19 14.64 1.64 9.26
CA GLY A 19 13.74 0.84 10.09
C GLY A 19 12.25 0.94 9.72
N ARG A 20 11.87 1.73 8.71
CA ARG A 20 10.50 1.78 8.22
C ARG A 20 10.20 0.57 7.34
N ILE A 21 9.11 -0.11 7.66
CA ILE A 21 8.55 -1.23 6.90
C ILE A 21 7.18 -0.81 6.38
N TRP A 22 6.93 -1.04 5.10
CA TRP A 22 5.64 -0.83 4.48
C TRP A 22 4.92 -2.16 4.32
N TYR A 23 3.62 -2.13 4.58
CA TYR A 23 2.72 -3.26 4.39
C TYR A 23 1.62 -2.89 3.40
N GLU A 24 0.99 -3.89 2.81
CA GLU A 24 -0.10 -3.68 1.85
C GLU A 24 -1.25 -4.67 2.01
N ALA A 25 -2.45 -4.17 1.71
CA ALA A 25 -3.68 -4.95 1.66
C ALA A 25 -4.56 -4.53 0.47
N ASP A 26 -5.18 -5.52 -0.17
CA ASP A 26 -6.27 -5.27 -1.12
C ASP A 26 -7.45 -4.60 -0.45
N ILE A 27 -7.95 -3.54 -1.07
CA ILE A 27 -9.21 -2.89 -0.69
C ILE A 27 -10.20 -2.96 -1.86
N ASN A 28 -11.50 -2.82 -1.56
CA ASN A 28 -12.57 -2.86 -2.56
C ASN A 28 -12.57 -4.14 -3.43
N TYR A 29 -12.02 -5.24 -2.91
CA TYR A 29 -12.00 -6.55 -3.57
C TYR A 29 -13.13 -7.42 -3.02
N TYR A 30 -13.96 -7.95 -3.92
CA TYR A 30 -15.12 -8.77 -3.57
C TYR A 30 -14.96 -10.23 -4.04
N SER A 31 -14.61 -10.44 -5.31
CA SER A 31 -14.37 -11.77 -5.89
C SER A 31 -13.64 -11.67 -7.24
N GLY A 32 -13.16 -12.79 -7.77
CA GLY A 32 -12.57 -12.87 -9.12
C GLY A 32 -11.13 -12.37 -9.21
N ARG A 33 -10.80 -11.61 -10.27
CA ARG A 33 -9.45 -11.04 -10.45
C ARG A 33 -9.27 -9.86 -9.49
N ARG A 34 -8.11 -9.80 -8.83
CA ARG A 34 -7.73 -8.66 -7.97
C ARG A 34 -7.79 -7.35 -8.77
N ASN A 35 -8.30 -6.29 -8.13
CA ASN A 35 -8.33 -4.94 -8.69
C ASN A 35 -6.95 -4.25 -8.52
N GLY A 36 -6.87 -2.97 -8.88
CA GLY A 36 -5.67 -2.13 -8.69
C GLY A 36 -5.58 -1.39 -7.35
N HIS A 37 -6.54 -1.58 -6.44
CA HIS A 37 -6.67 -0.73 -5.25
C HIS A 37 -5.99 -1.35 -4.03
N ARG A 38 -5.15 -0.56 -3.35
CA ARG A 38 -4.40 -1.03 -2.19
C ARG A 38 -4.36 0.02 -1.10
N LEU A 39 -4.51 -0.44 0.15
CA LEU A 39 -4.13 0.31 1.33
C LEU A 39 -2.68 -0.01 1.66
N LEU A 40 -1.88 1.00 1.97
CA LEU A 40 -0.50 0.85 2.41
C LEU A 40 -0.32 1.55 3.75
N TRP A 41 0.27 0.86 4.71
CA TRP A 41 0.57 1.43 6.02
C TRP A 41 2.00 1.13 6.43
N SER A 42 2.60 2.04 7.18
CA SER A 42 3.93 1.84 7.75
C SER A 42 3.86 1.35 9.18
N ASN A 43 4.93 0.70 9.65
CA ASN A 43 5.10 0.35 11.06
C ASN A 43 5.21 1.57 12.00
N ASP A 44 5.38 2.77 11.47
CA ASP A 44 5.53 4.03 12.21
C ASP A 44 4.37 5.03 12.00
N GLY A 45 3.24 4.56 11.49
CA GLY A 45 1.94 5.28 11.56
C GLY A 45 1.52 6.05 10.32
N LEU A 46 2.23 5.93 9.20
CA LEU A 46 1.80 6.52 7.93
C LEU A 46 0.77 5.64 7.23
N LEU A 47 -0.16 6.26 6.51
CA LEU A 47 -1.25 5.57 5.81
C LEU A 47 -1.53 6.21 4.44
N PHE A 48 -1.51 5.37 3.40
CA PHE A 48 -1.70 5.77 2.01
C PHE A 48 -2.66 4.82 1.29
N VAL A 49 -3.29 5.32 0.23
CA VAL A 49 -4.06 4.52 -0.71
C VAL A 49 -3.59 4.74 -2.13
N THR A 50 -3.61 3.69 -2.94
CA THR A 50 -3.50 3.74 -4.40
C THR A 50 -4.77 3.17 -5.01
N TYR A 51 -5.25 3.80 -6.08
CA TYR A 51 -6.38 3.34 -6.89
C TYR A 51 -5.96 2.93 -8.31
N ASP A 52 -4.68 3.07 -8.64
CA ASP A 52 -4.11 2.89 -9.97
C ASP A 52 -2.93 1.90 -9.93
N HIS A 53 -2.99 0.92 -9.02
CA HIS A 53 -2.01 -0.15 -8.94
C HIS A 53 -0.57 0.35 -8.75
N TYR A 54 -0.37 1.14 -7.69
CA TYR A 54 0.91 1.67 -7.20
C TYR A 54 1.55 2.76 -8.07
N GLU A 55 0.82 3.32 -9.04
CA GLU A 55 1.31 4.44 -9.86
C GLU A 55 1.29 5.74 -9.05
N THR A 56 0.15 6.07 -8.43
CA THR A 56 0.00 7.24 -7.54
C THR A 56 -0.54 6.86 -6.17
N PHE A 57 -0.26 7.73 -5.19
CA PHE A 57 -0.62 7.53 -3.80
C PHE A 57 -1.29 8.78 -3.23
N SER A 58 -2.37 8.59 -2.49
CA SER A 58 -3.01 9.62 -1.68
C SER A 58 -2.76 9.32 -0.22
N GLU A 59 -2.24 10.32 0.50
CA GLU A 59 -2.11 10.27 1.97
C GLU A 59 -3.50 10.42 2.60
N ILE A 60 -3.76 9.65 3.66
CA ILE A 60 -5.07 9.66 4.35
C ILE A 60 -5.02 10.49 5.64
N ILE A 61 -3.82 10.72 6.20
CA ILE A 61 -3.61 11.34 7.53
C ILE A 61 -2.92 12.69 7.37
#